data_AF-A0A2N1T7U7-F1
#
_entry.id   AF-A0A2N1T7U7-F1
#
_cell.length_a   1.000
_cell.length_b   1.000
_cell.length_c   1.000
_cell.angle_alpha   90.00
_cell.angle_beta   90.00
_cell.angle_gamma   90.00
#
_symmetry.space_group_name_H-M   'P 1'
#
loop_
_entity.id
_entity.type
_entity.pdbx_description
1 polymer ?
#
loop_
_entity_poly.entity_id
_entity_poly.type
_entity_poly.pdbx_seq_one_letter_code
_entity_poly.pdbx_strand_id
1 'polypeptide(L)'
;MTSFLPGGKYRNYEGQSMLKRKIRLIDRRFQLKTTFTILGISIIAFLAIIALVAITASGNNRKIARTVSELNQAVEIEDRIVLTLLTGSVNEKAERDMLIREHRGSIDLIRQQSSMLDCFIRQNLLLISIIVAVVLLQSIALFFYLIRLTHRISGPIHVISMHMKDIMEGRDPQFRELREKDEFQEFYQNFCDMAEIIKDQD
;
A
#
# COMPACT_ATOMS: atom_id res chain seq x y z
N MET A 1 6.44 4.27 -72.81
CA MET A 1 7.55 3.42 -72.30
C MET A 1 7.79 3.87 -70.87
N THR A 2 7.62 3.10 -69.80
CA THR A 2 7.66 1.65 -69.57
C THR A 2 6.99 1.44 -68.20
N SER A 3 5.87 0.73 -68.18
CA SER A 3 5.69 -0.61 -67.59
C SER A 3 5.45 -0.64 -66.08
N PHE A 4 4.16 -0.74 -65.74
CA PHE A 4 3.66 -1.53 -64.62
C PHE A 4 4.37 -2.89 -64.54
N LEU A 5 4.79 -3.29 -63.33
CA LEU A 5 4.67 -4.68 -62.90
C LEU A 5 4.16 -4.77 -61.45
N PRO A 6 3.44 -5.85 -61.12
CA PRO A 6 2.47 -5.92 -60.04
C PRO A 6 2.83 -6.94 -58.94
N GLY A 7 2.07 -6.93 -57.84
CA GLY A 7 1.75 -8.18 -57.14
C GLY A 7 2.78 -8.72 -56.15
N GLY A 8 3.05 -7.98 -55.08
CA GLY A 8 3.49 -8.58 -53.82
C GLY A 8 2.29 -9.22 -53.10
N LYS A 9 2.18 -10.55 -53.14
CA LYS A 9 1.15 -11.32 -52.43
C LYS A 9 1.28 -11.08 -50.91
N TYR A 10 0.37 -10.30 -50.33
CA TYR A 10 0.15 -10.33 -48.89
C TYR A 10 -0.36 -11.73 -48.53
N ARG A 11 0.46 -12.50 -47.82
CA ARG A 11 0.12 -13.85 -47.36
C ARG A 11 -1.02 -13.71 -46.36
N ASN A 12 -2.23 -14.09 -46.76
CA ASN A 12 -3.41 -14.17 -45.89
C ASN A 12 -3.09 -15.12 -44.73
N TYR A 13 -2.97 -14.57 -43.51
CA TYR A 13 -2.98 -15.33 -42.27
C TYR A 13 -4.44 -15.58 -41.84
N GLU A 14 -5.21 -16.27 -42.67
CA GLU A 14 -6.50 -16.79 -42.23
C GLU A 14 -6.25 -18.05 -41.39
N GLY A 15 -6.77 -18.04 -40.15
CA GLY A 15 -7.02 -19.27 -39.41
C GLY A 15 -5.96 -19.75 -38.41
N GLN A 16 -5.15 -18.87 -37.81
CA GLN A 16 -4.54 -19.24 -36.52
C GLN A 16 -5.50 -18.85 -35.40
N SER A 17 -6.17 -19.87 -34.83
CA SER A 17 -6.88 -19.71 -33.56
C SER A 17 -5.96 -18.98 -32.58
N MET A 18 -6.42 -17.83 -32.08
CA MET A 18 -5.77 -17.09 -31.01
C MET A 18 -5.90 -17.92 -29.73
N LEU A 19 -5.16 -19.03 -29.65
CA LEU A 19 -5.04 -19.82 -28.44
C LEU A 19 -4.66 -18.86 -27.33
N LYS A 20 -5.54 -18.77 -26.32
CA LYS A 20 -5.40 -17.91 -25.14
C LYS A 20 -3.97 -18.08 -24.61
N ARG A 21 -3.09 -17.10 -24.85
CA ARG A 21 -1.69 -17.17 -24.42
C ARG A 21 -1.69 -17.27 -22.90
N LYS A 22 -1.44 -18.48 -22.38
CA LYS A 22 -1.30 -18.67 -20.94
C LYS A 22 -0.06 -17.91 -20.51
N ILE A 23 -0.23 -16.95 -19.60
CA ILE A 23 0.88 -16.17 -19.02
C ILE A 23 1.77 -17.17 -18.25
N ARG A 24 2.91 -17.54 -18.84
CA ARG A 24 3.91 -18.40 -18.20
C ARG A 24 5.01 -17.50 -17.65
N LEU A 25 5.43 -17.78 -16.41
CA LEU A 25 6.66 -17.22 -15.87
C LEU A 25 7.84 -17.74 -16.71
N ILE A 26 8.49 -16.84 -17.45
CA ILE A 26 9.63 -17.17 -18.32
C ILE A 26 10.88 -17.31 -17.46
N ASP A 27 11.29 -16.22 -16.81
CA ASP A 27 12.40 -16.21 -15.86
C ASP A 27 11.85 -16.22 -14.43
N ARG A 28 11.70 -17.42 -13.87
CA ARG A 28 11.18 -17.59 -12.51
C ARG A 28 12.11 -17.00 -11.45
N ARG A 29 13.42 -17.01 -11.65
CA ARG A 29 14.37 -16.51 -10.64
C ARG A 29 14.25 -15.01 -10.51
N PHE A 30 14.29 -14.30 -11.64
CA PHE A 30 14.15 -12.84 -11.66
C PHE A 30 12.75 -12.38 -11.22
N GLN A 31 11.70 -12.98 -11.80
CA GLN A 31 10.32 -12.56 -11.55
C GLN A 31 9.91 -12.82 -10.11
N LEU A 32 10.24 -13.99 -9.54
CA LEU A 32 9.90 -14.31 -8.16
C LEU A 32 10.73 -13.48 -7.17
N LYS A 33 12.04 -13.35 -7.36
CA LYS A 33 12.90 -12.53 -6.48
C LYS A 33 12.39 -11.09 -6.38
N THR A 34 12.11 -10.48 -7.53
CA THR A 34 11.62 -9.10 -7.60
C THR A 34 10.24 -8.98 -6.96
N THR A 35 9.31 -9.86 -7.32
CA THR A 35 7.92 -9.82 -6.83
C THR A 35 7.86 -10.07 -5.32
N PHE A 36 8.56 -11.08 -4.82
CA PHE A 36 8.60 -11.38 -3.38
C PHE A 36 9.25 -10.26 -2.57
N THR A 37 10.26 -9.57 -3.12
CA THR A 37 10.88 -8.44 -2.42
C THR A 37 9.89 -7.27 -2.29
N ILE A 38 9.20 -6.91 -3.38
CA ILE A 38 8.21 -5.82 -3.38
C ILE A 38 7.01 -6.17 -2.48
N LEU A 39 6.48 -7.39 -2.61
CA LEU A 39 5.38 -7.88 -1.78
C LEU A 39 5.80 -7.96 -0.31
N GLY A 40 7.00 -8.46 -0.02
CA GLY A 40 7.50 -8.58 1.34
C GLY A 40 7.58 -7.23 2.05
N ILE A 41 8.19 -6.23 1.42
CA ILE A 41 8.25 -4.86 1.95
C ILE A 41 6.84 -4.31 2.19
N SER A 42 5.93 -4.52 1.24
CA SER A 42 4.56 -4.01 1.32
C SER A 42 3.75 -4.69 2.43
N ILE A 43 3.83 -6.01 2.55
CA ILE A 43 3.13 -6.79 3.58
C ILE A 43 3.63 -6.41 4.96
N ILE A 44 4.94 -6.27 5.17
CA ILE A 44 5.50 -5.87 6.47
C ILE A 44 4.94 -4.51 6.89
N ALA A 45 4.89 -3.54 5.97
CA ALA A 45 4.34 -2.23 6.27
C ALA A 45 2.83 -2.26 6.57
N PHE A 46 2.04 -3.04 5.80
CA PHE A 46 0.62 -3.23 6.10
C PHE A 46 0.40 -3.91 7.45
N LEU A 47 1.18 -4.93 7.79
CA LEU A 47 1.10 -5.60 9.09
C LEU A 47 1.43 -4.65 10.24
N ALA A 48 2.43 -3.77 10.06
CA ALA A 48 2.75 -2.75 11.05
C ALA A 48 1.58 -1.76 11.25
N ILE A 49 0.95 -1.30 10.16
CA ILE A 49 -0.23 -0.43 10.23
C ILE A 49 -1.39 -1.15 10.93
N ILE A 50 -1.69 -2.40 10.54
CA ILE A 50 -2.77 -3.20 11.12
C ILE A 50 -2.52 -3.42 12.62
N ALA A 51 -1.30 -3.74 13.02
CA ALA A 51 -0.93 -3.91 14.42
C ALA A 51 -1.12 -2.62 15.22
N LEU A 52 -0.68 -1.48 14.68
CA LEU A 52 -0.83 -0.17 15.31
C LEU A 52 -2.31 0.21 15.50
N VAL A 53 -3.12 0.00 14.46
CA VAL A 53 -4.58 0.21 14.51
C VAL A 53 -5.22 -0.72 15.53
N ALA A 54 -4.88 -2.01 15.51
CA ALA A 54 -5.48 -3.00 16.41
C ALA A 54 -5.20 -2.69 17.88
N ILE A 55 -3.96 -2.31 18.22
CA ILE A 55 -3.56 -1.95 19.59
C ILE A 55 -4.35 -0.73 20.07
N THR A 56 -4.39 0.32 19.25
CA THR A 56 -5.06 1.58 19.64
C THR A 56 -6.58 1.44 19.68
N ALA A 57 -7.16 0.79 18.67
CA ALA A 57 -8.59 0.53 18.61
C ALA A 57 -9.06 -0.36 19.77
N SER A 58 -8.33 -1.44 20.09
CA SER A 58 -8.71 -2.34 21.20
C SER A 58 -8.71 -1.62 22.56
N GLY A 59 -7.70 -0.78 22.80
CA GLY A 59 -7.62 0.02 24.03
C GLY A 59 -8.69 1.10 24.12
N ASN A 60 -8.94 1.81 23.02
CA ASN A 60 -9.88 2.93 22.99
C ASN A 60 -11.33 2.45 23.01
N ASN A 61 -11.66 1.40 22.26
CA ASN A 61 -13.04 0.92 22.11
C ASN A 61 -13.62 0.41 23.44
N ARG A 62 -12.82 -0.24 24.29
CA ARG A 62 -13.25 -0.65 25.64
C ARG A 62 -13.52 0.52 26.58
N LYS A 63 -12.72 1.60 26.47
CA LYS A 63 -12.90 2.81 27.29
C LYS A 63 -14.13 3.59 26.83
N ILE A 64 -14.31 3.77 25.51
CA ILE A 64 -15.48 4.42 24.91
C ILE A 64 -16.77 3.71 25.33
N ALA A 65 -16.81 2.38 25.28
CA ALA A 65 -18.01 1.62 25.66
C ALA A 65 -18.43 1.85 27.13
N ARG A 66 -17.46 1.96 28.05
CA ARG A 66 -17.74 2.28 29.45
C ARG A 66 -18.23 3.71 29.62
N THR A 67 -17.55 4.67 28.99
CA THR A 67 -17.93 6.10 29.02
C THR A 67 -19.34 6.30 28.47
N VAL A 68 -19.71 5.65 27.36
CA VAL A 68 -21.06 5.73 26.79
C VAL A 68 -22.11 5.12 27.72
N SER A 69 -21.81 3.98 28.36
CA SER A 69 -22.73 3.36 29.31
C SER A 69 -22.97 4.23 30.54
N GLU A 70 -21.92 4.81 31.11
CA GLU A 70 -22.01 5.72 32.25
C GLU A 70 -22.74 7.02 31.87
N LEU A 71 -22.53 7.54 30.65
CA LEU A 71 -23.22 8.73 30.14
C LEU A 71 -24.72 8.48 29.99
N ASN A 72 -25.11 7.34 29.42
CA ASN A 72 -26.52 6.98 29.27
C ASN A 72 -27.23 6.89 30.63
N GLN A 73 -26.54 6.38 31.67
CA GLN A 73 -27.09 6.34 33.03
C GLN A 73 -27.27 7.74 33.61
N ALA A 74 -26.31 8.65 33.40
CA ALA A 74 -26.42 10.04 33.84
C ALA A 74 -27.58 10.78 33.15
N VAL A 75 -27.76 10.58 31.85
CA VAL A 75 -28.89 11.13 31.08
C VAL A 75 -30.23 10.58 31.56
N GLU A 76 -30.34 9.28 31.84
CA GLU A 76 -31.59 8.69 32.37
C GLU A 76 -31.96 9.28 33.74
N ILE A 77 -30.97 9.55 34.60
CA ILE A 77 -31.17 10.22 35.89
C ILE A 77 -31.69 11.66 35.67
N GLU A 78 -31.14 12.40 34.70
CA GLU A 78 -31.66 13.74 34.36
C GLU A 78 -33.11 13.71 33.89
N ASP A 79 -33.47 12.79 32.98
CA ASP A 79 -34.83 12.66 32.47
C ASP A 79 -35.84 12.39 33.61
N ARG A 80 -35.45 11.54 34.57
CA ARG A 80 -36.28 11.27 35.76
C ARG A 80 -36.44 12.51 36.63
N ILE A 81 -35.35 13.23 36.94
CA ILE A 81 -35.42 14.45 37.77
C ILE A 81 -36.29 15.52 37.10
N VAL A 82 -36.11 15.75 35.80
CA VAL A 82 -36.91 16.72 35.05
C VAL A 82 -38.39 16.33 35.03
N LEU A 83 -38.70 15.05 34.78
CA LEU A 83 -40.07 14.55 34.81
C LEU A 83 -40.69 14.72 36.20
N THR A 84 -39.97 14.37 37.27
CA THR A 84 -40.45 14.55 38.66
C THR A 84 -40.68 16.01 39.00
N LEU A 85 -39.84 16.94 38.52
CA LEU A 85 -40.04 18.39 38.72
C LEU A 85 -41.22 18.96 37.91
N LEU A 86 -41.47 18.42 36.72
CA LEU A 86 -42.57 18.87 35.85
C LEU A 86 -43.93 18.28 36.24
N THR A 87 -43.95 17.06 36.76
CA THR A 87 -45.20 16.30 37.03
C THR A 87 -45.49 16.09 38.52
N GLY A 88 -44.48 16.19 39.39
CA GLY A 88 -44.58 15.98 40.82
C GLY A 88 -44.40 17.27 41.62
N SER A 89 -45.30 17.52 42.57
CA SER A 89 -45.09 18.54 43.59
C SER A 89 -44.03 18.04 44.58
N VAL A 90 -42.78 18.48 44.44
CA VAL A 90 -41.73 18.21 45.43
C VAL A 90 -42.11 18.91 46.73
N ASN A 91 -42.73 18.16 47.64
CA ASN A 91 -43.48 18.72 48.76
C ASN A 91 -42.60 18.84 50.02
N GLU A 92 -41.51 18.07 50.07
CA GLU A 92 -40.60 18.01 51.22
C GLU A 92 -39.22 18.59 50.91
N LYS A 93 -38.67 19.38 51.84
CA LYS A 93 -37.33 19.99 51.69
C LYS A 93 -36.24 18.91 51.52
N ALA A 94 -36.41 17.75 52.16
CA ALA A 94 -35.51 16.61 52.06
C ALA A 94 -35.48 15.98 50.65
N GLU A 95 -36.64 15.79 50.01
CA GLU A 95 -36.73 15.32 48.61
C GLU A 95 -36.08 16.31 47.65
N ARG A 96 -36.29 17.61 47.89
CA ARG A 96 -35.69 18.68 47.08
C ARG A 96 -34.16 18.70 47.19
N ASP A 97 -33.63 18.53 48.40
CA ASP A 97 -32.19 18.47 48.65
C ASP A 97 -31.55 17.19 48.05
N MET A 98 -32.27 16.07 48.04
CA MET A 98 -31.85 14.82 47.40
C MET A 98 -31.79 14.97 45.87
N LEU A 99 -32.83 15.55 45.25
CA LEU A 99 -32.88 15.81 43.80
C LEU A 99 -31.76 16.75 43.34
N ILE A 100 -31.46 17.80 44.12
CA ILE A 100 -30.36 18.73 43.81
C ILE A 100 -29.00 18.01 43.87
N ARG A 101 -28.82 17.08 44.82
CA ARG A 101 -27.57 16.29 44.91
C ARG A 101 -27.43 15.32 43.75
N GLU A 102 -28.49 14.60 43.38
CA GLU A 102 -28.48 13.70 42.21
C GLU A 102 -28.25 14.46 40.90
N HIS A 103 -28.91 15.60 40.71
CA HIS A 103 -28.71 16.45 39.54
C HIS A 103 -27.25 16.94 39.43
N ARG A 104 -26.65 17.40 40.54
CA ARG A 104 -25.24 17.82 40.55
C ARG A 104 -24.30 16.66 40.20
N GLY A 105 -24.54 15.47 40.77
CA GLY A 105 -23.76 14.27 40.45
C GLY A 105 -23.84 13.89 38.97
N SER A 106 -25.04 13.95 38.37
CA SER A 106 -25.23 13.68 36.94
C SER A 106 -24.51 14.71 36.05
N ILE A 107 -24.65 16.01 36.34
CA ILE A 107 -23.97 17.08 35.59
C ILE A 107 -22.45 16.95 35.66
N ASP A 108 -21.89 16.57 36.81
CA ASP A 108 -20.45 16.37 36.98
C ASP A 108 -19.95 15.18 36.14
N LEU A 109 -20.71 14.08 36.09
CA LEU A 109 -20.41 12.93 35.22
C LEU A 109 -20.46 13.32 33.74
N ILE A 110 -21.50 14.04 33.31
CA ILE A 110 -21.66 14.51 31.93
C ILE A 110 -20.47 15.41 31.53
N ARG A 111 -20.10 16.38 32.37
CA ARG A 111 -18.96 17.28 32.11
C ARG A 111 -17.64 16.53 32.00
N GLN A 112 -17.40 15.57 32.90
CA GLN A 112 -16.19 14.76 32.87
C GLN A 112 -16.11 13.93 31.58
N GLN A 113 -17.22 13.37 31.13
CA GLN A 113 -17.26 12.52 29.94
C GLN A 113 -17.14 13.29 28.62
N SER A 114 -17.69 14.51 28.52
CA SER A 114 -17.47 15.37 27.33
C SER A 114 -15.98 15.64 27.10
N SER A 115 -15.21 15.90 28.15
CA SER A 115 -13.75 16.12 28.05
C SER A 115 -12.98 14.86 27.64
N MET A 116 -13.48 13.68 27.99
CA MET A 116 -12.89 12.38 27.60
C MET A 116 -13.14 12.10 26.11
N LEU A 117 -14.32 12.46 25.58
CA LEU A 117 -14.64 12.35 24.14
C LEU A 117 -13.70 13.20 23.28
N ASP A 118 -13.40 14.43 23.70
CA ASP A 118 -12.44 15.29 23.00
C ASP A 118 -11.02 14.70 22.97
N CYS A 119 -10.63 13.99 24.03
CA CYS A 119 -9.36 13.28 24.08
C CYS A 119 -9.32 12.14 23.04
N PHE A 120 -10.40 11.36 22.91
CA PHE A 120 -10.50 10.29 21.90
C PHE A 120 -10.45 10.84 20.47
N ILE A 121 -11.11 11.96 20.19
CA ILE A 121 -11.07 12.61 18.87
C ILE A 121 -9.64 13.02 18.52
N ARG A 122 -8.92 13.67 19.45
CA ARG A 122 -7.51 14.06 19.25
C ARG A 122 -6.59 12.87 19.03
N GLN A 123 -6.75 11.81 19.82
CA GLN A 123 -5.97 10.58 19.66
C GLN A 123 -6.22 9.90 18.31
N ASN A 124 -7.46 9.89 17.83
CA ASN A 124 -7.80 9.34 16.52
C ASN A 124 -7.18 10.16 15.38
N LEU A 125 -7.19 11.49 15.47
CA LEU A 125 -6.52 12.35 14.48
C LEU A 125 -5.01 12.12 14.46
N LEU A 126 -4.39 11.95 15.63
CA LEU A 126 -2.98 11.61 15.74
C LEU A 126 -2.69 10.24 15.12
N LEU A 127 -3.53 9.23 15.37
CA LEU A 127 -3.42 7.91 14.76
C LEU A 127 -3.50 7.98 13.23
N ILE A 128 -4.50 8.70 12.69
CA ILE A 128 -4.66 8.90 11.25
C ILE A 128 -3.41 9.59 10.67
N SER A 129 -2.90 10.61 11.35
CA SER A 129 -1.67 11.30 10.95
C SER A 129 -0.47 10.36 10.89
N ILE A 130 -0.29 9.47 11.88
CA ILE A 130 0.78 8.46 11.87
C ILE A 130 0.61 7.48 10.71
N ILE A 131 -0.61 6.98 10.45
CA ILE A 131 -0.86 6.06 9.34
C ILE A 131 -0.50 6.73 8.00
N VAL A 132 -0.96 7.96 7.79
CA VAL A 132 -0.65 8.73 6.58
C VAL A 132 0.87 8.90 6.43
N ALA A 133 1.57 9.24 7.51
CA ALA A 133 3.02 9.37 7.50
C ALA A 133 3.73 8.05 7.14
N VAL A 134 3.30 6.92 7.69
CA VAL A 134 3.87 5.58 7.39
C VAL A 134 3.62 5.19 5.93
N VAL A 135 2.40 5.42 5.42
CA VAL A 135 2.04 5.11 4.01
C VAL A 135 2.87 5.97 3.05
N LEU A 136 3.05 7.27 3.34
CA LEU A 136 3.90 8.15 2.54
C LEU A 136 5.36 7.70 2.56
N LEU A 137 5.89 7.38 3.74
CA LEU A 137 7.26 6.89 3.90
C LEU A 137 7.48 5.58 3.12
N GLN A 138 6.55 4.63 3.22
CA GLN A 138 6.60 3.38 2.46
C GLN A 138 6.55 3.63 0.95
N SER A 139 5.69 4.55 0.50
CA SER A 139 5.57 4.91 -0.92
C SER A 139 6.89 5.46 -1.45
N ILE A 140 7.54 6.34 -0.69
CA ILE A 140 8.86 6.90 -1.02
C ILE A 140 9.92 5.79 -1.07
N ALA A 141 9.95 4.90 -0.07
CA ALA A 141 10.89 3.80 -0.03
C ALA A 141 10.74 2.85 -1.24
N LEU A 142 9.51 2.49 -1.59
CA LEU A 142 9.21 1.67 -2.76
C LEU A 142 9.57 2.38 -4.08
N PHE A 143 9.33 3.69 -4.18
CA PHE A 143 9.72 4.47 -5.34
C PHE A 143 11.23 4.41 -5.58
N PHE A 144 12.05 4.67 -4.56
CA PHE A 144 13.51 4.57 -4.69
C PHE A 144 13.98 3.14 -5.00
N TYR A 145 13.34 2.13 -4.40
CA TYR A 145 13.63 0.73 -4.71
C TYR A 145 13.36 0.42 -6.19
N LEU A 146 12.21 0.85 -6.72
CA LEU A 146 11.83 0.63 -8.12
C LEU A 146 12.79 1.34 -9.08
N ILE A 147 13.16 2.60 -8.82
CA ILE A 147 14.16 3.32 -9.63
C ILE A 147 15.48 2.55 -9.66
N ARG A 148 15.94 2.06 -8.51
CA ARG A 148 17.18 1.27 -8.42
C ARG A 148 17.07 -0.03 -9.21
N LEU A 149 15.93 -0.71 -9.13
CA LEU A 149 15.66 -1.92 -9.89
C LEU A 149 15.67 -1.65 -11.40
N THR A 150 14.97 -0.60 -11.85
CA THR A 150 14.95 -0.22 -13.27
C THR A 150 16.35 0.11 -13.78
N HIS A 151 17.18 0.80 -13.01
CA HIS A 151 18.57 1.04 -13.41
C HIS A 151 19.36 -0.28 -13.59
N ARG A 152 19.22 -1.23 -12.66
CA ARG A 152 19.87 -2.54 -12.73
C ARG A 152 19.43 -3.39 -13.94
N ILE A 153 18.27 -3.07 -14.52
CA ILE A 153 17.71 -3.72 -15.72
C ILE A 153 18.13 -2.96 -16.98
N SER A 154 17.89 -1.64 -17.04
CA SER A 154 18.11 -0.83 -18.24
C SER A 154 19.58 -0.70 -18.63
N GLY A 155 20.51 -0.75 -17.67
CA GLY A 155 21.95 -0.68 -17.94
C GLY A 155 22.43 -1.83 -18.85
N PRO A 156 22.29 -3.09 -18.42
CA PRO A 156 22.59 -4.28 -19.23
C PRO A 156 21.93 -4.29 -20.60
N ILE A 157 20.63 -3.98 -20.65
CA ILE A 157 19.88 -3.97 -21.90
C ILE A 157 20.45 -2.95 -22.87
N HIS A 158 20.87 -1.77 -22.40
CA HIS A 158 21.51 -0.76 -23.24
C HIS A 158 22.86 -1.24 -23.78
N VAL A 159 23.68 -1.88 -22.95
CA VAL A 159 24.99 -2.44 -23.35
C VAL A 159 24.82 -3.54 -24.41
N ILE A 160 23.89 -4.47 -24.19
CA ILE A 160 23.57 -5.54 -25.15
C ILE A 160 23.11 -4.93 -26.48
N SER A 161 22.21 -3.94 -26.42
CA SER A 161 21.69 -3.27 -27.63
C SER A 161 22.80 -2.60 -28.45
N MET A 162 23.78 -2.00 -27.76
CA MET A 162 24.94 -1.39 -28.41
C MET A 162 25.80 -2.43 -29.11
N HIS A 163 26.16 -3.53 -28.43
CA HIS A 163 26.95 -4.61 -29.04
C HIS A 163 26.23 -5.29 -30.19
N MET A 164 24.92 -5.52 -30.07
CA MET A 164 24.10 -6.03 -31.18
C MET A 164 24.20 -5.12 -32.40
N LYS A 165 24.15 -3.80 -32.20
CA LYS A 165 24.28 -2.83 -33.28
C LYS A 165 25.67 -2.87 -33.92
N ASP A 166 26.73 -3.01 -33.13
CA ASP A 166 28.09 -3.15 -33.66
C ASP A 166 28.22 -4.38 -34.54
N ILE A 167 27.72 -5.54 -34.08
CA ILE A 167 27.71 -6.80 -34.86
C ILE A 167 26.90 -6.64 -36.15
N MET A 168 25.71 -6.01 -36.08
CA MET A 168 24.87 -5.77 -37.26
C MET A 168 25.54 -4.87 -38.30
N GLU A 169 26.44 -3.99 -37.87
CA GLU A 169 27.19 -3.07 -38.74
C GLU A 169 28.56 -3.66 -39.14
N GLY A 170 28.83 -4.94 -38.82
CA GLY A 170 30.09 -5.63 -39.13
C GLY A 170 31.29 -5.12 -38.32
N ARG A 171 31.06 -4.40 -37.23
CA ARG A 171 32.10 -3.96 -36.29
C ARG A 171 32.31 -4.99 -35.20
N ASP A 172 33.55 -5.09 -34.72
CA ASP A 172 33.89 -5.95 -33.59
C ASP A 172 33.44 -5.30 -32.27
N PRO A 173 32.48 -5.88 -31.53
CA PRO A 173 32.03 -5.33 -30.25
C PRO A 173 33.11 -5.51 -29.18
N GLN A 174 33.41 -4.44 -28.44
CA GLN A 174 34.28 -4.53 -27.26
C GLN A 174 33.49 -5.01 -26.05
N PHE A 175 33.50 -6.33 -25.80
CA PHE A 175 32.85 -6.91 -24.63
C PHE A 175 33.49 -6.41 -23.33
N ARG A 176 32.63 -6.09 -22.36
CA ARG A 176 33.03 -5.72 -21.00
C ARG A 176 32.09 -6.40 -20.02
N GLU A 177 32.59 -6.75 -18.84
CA GLU A 177 31.74 -7.33 -17.82
C GLU A 177 30.63 -6.35 -17.38
N LEU A 178 29.42 -6.89 -17.16
CA LEU A 178 28.35 -6.14 -16.51
C LEU A 178 28.64 -5.97 -15.02
N ARG A 179 27.99 -4.98 -14.38
CA ARG A 179 28.19 -4.77 -12.95
C ARG A 179 27.67 -5.97 -12.18
N GLU A 180 28.32 -6.33 -11.08
CA GLU A 180 27.97 -7.49 -10.24
C GLU A 180 26.51 -7.50 -9.78
N LYS A 181 25.93 -6.31 -9.57
CA LYS A 181 24.56 -6.15 -9.12
C LYS A 181 23.58 -5.99 -10.28
N ASP A 182 23.98 -5.99 -11.53
CA ASP A 182 23.01 -5.82 -12.61
C ASP A 182 22.15 -7.09 -12.80
N GLU A 183 20.95 -6.91 -13.34
CA GLU A 183 20.10 -8.03 -13.75
C GLU A 183 20.55 -8.52 -15.14
N PHE A 184 20.13 -9.71 -15.58
CA PHE A 184 20.49 -10.29 -16.90
C PHE A 184 21.97 -10.66 -17.12
N GLN A 185 22.79 -10.81 -16.08
CA GLN A 185 24.19 -11.24 -16.25
C GLN A 185 24.32 -12.56 -17.01
N GLU A 186 23.51 -13.57 -16.65
CA GLU A 186 23.51 -14.86 -17.35
C GLU A 186 23.12 -14.71 -18.84
N PHE A 187 22.14 -13.86 -19.12
CA PHE A 187 21.74 -13.56 -20.50
C PHE A 187 22.84 -12.82 -21.27
N TYR A 188 23.53 -11.87 -20.62
CA TYR A 188 24.66 -11.16 -21.22
C TYR A 188 25.81 -12.11 -21.54
N GLN A 189 26.14 -13.03 -20.64
CA GLN A 189 27.18 -14.03 -20.89
C GLN A 189 26.83 -14.89 -22.10
N ASN A 190 25.61 -15.44 -22.14
CA ASN A 190 25.14 -16.22 -23.29
C ASN A 190 25.18 -15.42 -24.60
N PHE A 191 24.91 -14.11 -24.54
CA PHE A 191 25.03 -13.22 -25.70
C PHE A 191 26.48 -13.04 -26.16
N CYS A 192 27.43 -12.87 -25.23
CA CYS A 192 28.85 -12.76 -25.55
C CYS A 192 29.36 -14.06 -26.18
N ASP A 193 29.05 -15.22 -25.59
CA ASP A 193 29.43 -16.54 -26.10
C ASP A 193 28.88 -16.76 -27.52
N MET A 194 27.62 -16.38 -27.78
CA MET A 194 27.02 -16.46 -29.11
C MET A 194 27.76 -15.58 -30.13
N ALA A 195 28.09 -14.35 -29.76
CA ALA A 195 28.76 -13.42 -30.66
C ALA A 195 30.19 -13.87 -30.98
N GLU A 196 30.89 -14.47 -30.02
CA GLU A 196 32.21 -15.08 -30.22
C GLU A 196 32.14 -16.26 -31.21
N ILE A 197 31.16 -17.15 -31.06
CA ILE A 197 30.95 -18.27 -32.00
C ILE A 197 30.67 -17.77 -33.44
N ILE A 198 29.88 -16.71 -33.59
CA ILE A 198 29.58 -16.14 -34.91
C ILE A 198 30.85 -15.58 -35.55
N LYS A 199 31.67 -14.88 -34.75
CA LYS A 199 32.94 -14.30 -35.21
C LYS A 199 33.94 -15.37 -35.65
N ASP A 200 33.99 -16.52 -34.96
CA ASP A 200 34.88 -17.63 -35.31
C ASP A 200 34.45 -18.41 -36.56
N GLN A 201 33.23 -18.19 -37.07
CA GLN A 201 32.70 -18.86 -38.27
C GLN A 201 32.88 -18.06 -39.57
N ASP A 202 33.24 -16.78 -39.48
CA ASP A 202 33.61 -15.92 -40.63
C ASP A 202 35.11 -16.00 -40.94
#